data_AF-A0A927NS33-F1
#
_entry.id   AF-A0A927NS33-F1
#
_cell.length_a   1.000
_cell.length_b   1.000
_cell.length_c   1.000
_cell.angle_alpha   90.00
_cell.angle_beta   90.00
_cell.angle_gamma   90.00
#
_symmetry.space_group_name_H-M   'P 1'
#
loop_
_entity.id
_entity.type
_entity.pdbx_description
1 polymer ?
#
loop_
_entity_poly.entity_id
_entity_poly.type
_entity_poly.pdbx_seq_one_letter_code
_entity_poly.pdbx_strand_id
1 'polypeptide(L)' 'SIPKNLKADGVLILSGIIESRLQMVKDAYRAVGMKIIKEVRKGEWFALVLKHD' A
#
# COMPACT_ATOMS: atom_id res chain seq x y z
N SER A 1 6.64 -10.88 -0.45
CA SER A 1 6.95 -11.32 -1.84
C SER A 1 7.05 -10.16 -2.83
N ILE A 2 6.40 -9.00 -2.61
CA ILE A 2 6.49 -7.83 -3.49
C ILE A 2 7.68 -6.87 -3.20
N PRO A 3 8.01 -6.54 -1.93
CA PRO A 3 9.11 -5.60 -1.63
C PRO A 3 10.46 -5.99 -2.23
N LYS A 4 10.80 -7.29 -2.20
CA LYS A 4 12.03 -7.85 -2.78
C LYS A 4 12.18 -7.64 -4.30
N ASN A 5 11.10 -7.31 -5.01
CA ASN A 5 11.11 -7.06 -6.44
C ASN A 5 11.10 -5.55 -6.77
N LEU A 6 11.02 -4.68 -5.77
CA LEU A 6 11.11 -3.24 -5.95
C LEU A 6 12.56 -2.77 -5.83
N LYS A 7 12.94 -1.80 -6.67
CA LYS A 7 14.18 -1.06 -6.49
C LYS A 7 14.10 -0.21 -5.22
N ALA A 8 15.24 0.24 -4.71
CA ALA A 8 15.29 1.35 -3.75
C ALA A 8 14.46 2.53 -4.30
N ASP A 9 13.72 3.20 -3.42
CA ASP A 9 12.74 4.25 -3.77
C ASP A 9 11.57 3.80 -4.67
N GLY A 10 11.43 2.50 -4.94
CA GLY A 10 10.36 1.95 -5.75
C GLY A 10 8.97 2.28 -5.18
N VAL A 11 8.02 2.53 -6.08
CA VAL A 11 6.64 2.85 -5.72
C VAL A 11 5.72 1.67 -6.04
N LEU A 12 4.88 1.30 -5.07
CA LEU A 12 3.82 0.32 -5.22
C LEU A 12 2.46 1.03 -5.13
N ILE A 13 1.60 0.79 -6.11
CA ILE A 13 0.21 1.28 -6.09
C ILE A 13 -0.72 0.08 -5.94
N LEU A 14 -1.51 0.09 -4.86
CA LEU A 14 -2.55 -0.90 -4.61
C LEU A 14 -3.91 -0.22 -4.75
N SER A 15 -4.85 -0.87 -5.41
CA SER A 15 -6.22 -0.37 -5.60
C SER A 15 -7.22 -1.50 -5.41
N GLY A 16 -8.51 -1.18 -5.39
CA GLY A 16 -9.58 -2.15 -5.18
C GLY A 16 -9.68 -2.64 -3.73
N ILE A 17 -9.25 -1.81 -2.77
CA ILE A 17 -9.31 -2.15 -1.35
C ILE A 17 -10.67 -1.70 -0.81
N ILE A 18 -11.43 -2.62 -0.20
CA ILE A 18 -12.65 -2.29 0.54
C ILE A 18 -12.31 -1.82 1.96
N GLU A 19 -13.17 -0.99 2.56
CA GLU A 19 -12.93 -0.35 3.87
C GLU A 19 -12.54 -1.35 4.97
N SER A 20 -13.25 -2.48 5.07
CA SER A 20 -12.99 -3.53 6.06
C SER A 20 -11.62 -4.20 5.94
N ARG A 21 -10.95 -4.06 4.78
CA ARG A 21 -9.62 -4.61 4.52
C ARG A 21 -8.52 -3.56 4.55
N LEU A 22 -8.86 -2.28 4.59
CA LEU A 22 -7.89 -1.18 4.47
C LEU A 22 -6.80 -1.28 5.53
N GLN A 23 -7.17 -1.35 6.80
CA GLN A 23 -6.21 -1.38 7.90
C GLN A 23 -5.29 -2.62 7.84
N MET A 24 -5.87 -3.79 7.55
CA MET A 24 -5.12 -5.03 7.34
C MET A 24 -4.06 -4.89 6.24
N VAL A 25 -4.40 -4.27 5.11
CA VAL A 25 -3.44 -4.01 4.02
C VAL A 25 -2.33 -3.07 4.50
N LYS A 26 -2.68 -1.97 5.17
CA LYS A 26 -1.68 -1.01 5.67
C LYS A 26 -0.66 -1.67 6.59
N ASP A 27 -1.14 -2.47 7.53
CA ASP A 27 -0.28 -3.10 8.54
C ASP A 27 0.61 -4.19 7.92
N ALA A 28 0.08 -4.97 6.98
CA ALA A 28 0.87 -5.97 6.26
C ALA A 28 2.04 -5.35 5.49
N TYR A 29 1.82 -4.19 4.85
CA TYR A 29 2.88 -3.51 4.08
C TYR A 29 3.86 -2.72 4.97
N ARG A 30 3.41 -2.16 6.10
CA ARG A 30 4.31 -1.59 7.11
C ARG A 30 5.25 -2.63 7.71
N ALA A 31 4.74 -3.83 8.01
CA ALA A 31 5.52 -4.92 8.57
C ALA A 31 6.67 -5.39 7.65
N VAL A 32 6.59 -5.10 6.34
CA VAL A 32 7.63 -5.40 5.37
C VAL A 32 8.42 -4.16 4.92
N GLY A 33 8.40 -3.09 5.72
CA GLY A 33 9.24 -1.91 5.53
C GLY A 33 8.73 -0.90 4.49
N MET A 34 7.48 -1.02 4.02
CA MET A 34 6.90 -0.03 3.11
C MET A 34 6.26 1.12 3.88
N LYS A 35 6.42 2.34 3.36
CA LYS A 35 5.73 3.53 3.86
C LYS A 35 4.53 3.87 2.99
N ILE A 36 3.40 4.18 3.61
CA ILE A 36 2.23 4.71 2.90
C ILE A 36 2.45 6.20 2.68
N ILE A 37 2.51 6.62 1.43
CA ILE A 37 2.72 8.02 1.04
C ILE A 37 1.39 8.70 0.72
N LYS A 38 0.42 7.93 0.19
CA LYS A 38 -0.90 8.46 -0.16
C LYS A 38 -1.98 7.41 -0.02
N GLU A 39 -3.14 7.87 0.41
CA GLU A 39 -4.38 7.12 0.39
C GLU A 39 -5.41 7.92 -0.41
N VAL A 40 -6.15 7.23 -1.27
CA VAL A 40 -7.23 7.82 -2.08
C VAL A 40 -8.47 6.98 -1.90
N ARG A 41 -9.60 7.63 -1.67
CA ARG A 41 -10.92 6.99 -1.61
C ARG A 41 -11.78 7.44 -2.79
N LYS A 42 -12.47 6.50 -3.42
CA LYS A 42 -13.51 6.75 -4.44
C LYS A 42 -14.71 5.86 -4.16
N GLY A 43 -15.75 6.43 -3.55
CA GLY A 43 -16.91 5.68 -3.08
C GLY A 43 -16.53 4.70 -1.96
N GLU A 44 -16.79 3.42 -2.17
CA GLU A 44 -16.44 2.32 -1.26
C GLU A 44 -15.00 1.80 -1.44
N TRP A 45 -14.31 2.24 -2.49
CA TRP A 45 -13.00 1.73 -2.87
C TRP A 45 -11.87 2.64 -2.41
N PHE A 46 -10.79 2.02 -1.95
CA PHE A 46 -9.56 2.66 -1.54
C PHE A 46 -8.40 2.24 -2.44
N ALA A 47 -7.46 3.18 -2.63
CA ALA A 47 -6.16 2.96 -3.23
C ALA A 47 -5.06 3.52 -2.32
N LEU A 48 -3.92 2.85 -2.29
CA LEU A 48 -2.74 3.20 -1.52
C LEU A 48 -1.54 3.36 -2.46
N VAL A 49 -0.77 4.42 -2.24
CA VAL A 49 0.57 4.59 -2.81
C VAL A 49 1.57 4.33 -1.69
N LEU A 50 2.45 3.36 -1.90
CA LEU A 50 3.48 2.97 -0.97
C LEU A 50 4.86 3.16 -1.59
N LYS A 51 5.84 3.52 -0.77
CA LYS A 51 7.23 3.66 -1.17
C LYS A 51 8.11 2.70 -0.36
N HIS A 52 9.03 2.05 -1.06
CA HIS A 52 10.11 1.27 -0.44
C HIS A 52 11.23 2.23 -0.05
N ASP A 53 11.56 2.26 1.23
CA ASP A 53 12.78 2.95 1.70
C ASP A 53 14.05 2.20 1.24
#